data_AF-A0A553Q9U8-F1
#
_entry.id   AF-A0A553Q9U8-F1
#
_cell.length_a   1.000
_cell.length_b   1.000
_cell.length_c   1.000
_cell.angle_alpha   90.00
_cell.angle_beta   90.00
_cell.angle_gamma   90.00
#
_symmetry.space_group_name_H-M   'P 1'
#
loop_
_entity.id
_entity.type
_entity.pdbx_description
1 polymer ?
#
loop_
_entity_poly.entity_id
_entity_poly.type
_entity_poly.pdbx_seq_one_letter_code
_entity_poly.pdbx_strand_id
1 'polypeptide(L)'
;PLCYQAMVDTVDHLLRPEALSSWRDLNATEQTHAATMMLDTLEEGAFILAENLIEPAVVRMPAENIVLDVYVLSTDGQIQDFKFPQSSKRGASIQLSANMVKLNSKNGVAKLVFVLYKHLGRFLTTENSTVRPTSFPNHTLTVNSHVLSASINKESSRVFVSEPVIFTLQHLDTENYFNPNCSFWNYSERSMTGYWSTQGCKLLSTNKTHTTCSCSHLTNFAILMVHRDSNLGEGSIHKLLLSVLTRLGIAVSLVCLSISIFTFCFFRGLQSDRNTIHKNLCINLFLAELLFLLGINMTQPPLVCSLIAGALHFFLLAVFSWMCLEAVQLFLMILEVFESEYSRRKYFYASGYLFPCATVAISAAIDYKSYGTKKDCWLRVDNHFIWSFIGPVSFVIL
;
A
#
# COMPACT_ATOMS: atom_id res chain seq x y z
N PRO A 1 12.56 -39.89 -7.99
CA PRO A 1 11.71 -39.33 -6.91
C PRO A 1 12.47 -38.36 -5.97
N LEU A 2 13.61 -38.77 -5.39
CA LEU A 2 14.35 -37.96 -4.40
C LEU A 2 14.84 -36.61 -4.93
N CYS A 3 15.35 -36.56 -6.16
CA CYS A 3 15.78 -35.30 -6.78
C CYS A 3 14.62 -34.31 -6.95
N TYR A 4 13.44 -34.81 -7.36
CA TYR A 4 12.26 -33.98 -7.54
C TYR A 4 11.66 -33.51 -6.20
N GLN A 5 11.75 -34.33 -5.16
CA GLN A 5 11.38 -33.92 -3.80
C GLN A 5 12.20 -32.70 -3.34
N ALA A 6 13.51 -32.68 -3.60
CA ALA A 6 14.36 -31.55 -3.25
C ALA A 6 13.95 -30.25 -3.98
N MET A 7 13.44 -30.35 -5.21
CA MET A 7 12.89 -29.20 -5.94
C MET A 7 11.60 -28.68 -5.28
N VAL A 8 10.69 -29.58 -4.89
CA VAL A 8 9.47 -29.22 -4.14
C VAL A 8 9.82 -28.56 -2.80
N ASP A 9 10.80 -29.10 -2.07
CA ASP A 9 11.26 -28.54 -0.79
C ASP A 9 11.89 -27.15 -0.98
N THR A 10 12.60 -26.93 -2.11
CA THR A 10 13.15 -25.61 -2.45
C THR A 10 12.03 -24.59 -2.68
N VAL A 11 10.99 -24.96 -3.43
CA VAL A 11 9.82 -24.08 -3.64
C VAL A 11 9.07 -23.84 -2.33
N ASP A 12 8.91 -24.86 -1.48
CA ASP A 12 8.32 -24.70 -0.15
C ASP A 12 9.03 -23.64 0.68
N HIS A 13 10.37 -23.68 0.69
CA HIS A 13 11.21 -22.70 1.39
C HIS A 13 11.09 -21.29 0.81
N LEU A 14 11.06 -21.15 -0.52
CA LEU A 14 10.92 -19.85 -1.18
C LEU A 14 9.55 -19.18 -0.96
N LEU A 15 8.52 -19.98 -0.67
CA LEU A 15 7.16 -19.50 -0.42
C LEU A 15 6.84 -19.32 1.08
N ARG A 16 7.83 -19.51 1.96
CA ARG A 16 7.66 -19.28 3.41
C ARG A 16 7.43 -17.80 3.73
N PRO A 17 6.61 -17.48 4.74
CA PRO A 17 6.36 -16.09 5.17
C PRO A 17 7.63 -15.27 5.41
N GLU A 18 8.69 -15.88 5.96
CA GLU A 18 9.97 -15.23 6.24
C GLU A 18 10.72 -14.87 4.95
N ALA A 19 10.68 -15.77 3.96
CA ALA A 19 11.32 -15.59 2.66
C ALA A 19 10.61 -14.53 1.79
N LEU A 20 9.31 -14.25 2.05
CA LEU A 20 8.56 -13.21 1.33
C LEU A 20 9.19 -11.81 1.44
N SER A 21 9.99 -11.56 2.47
CA SER A 21 10.73 -10.30 2.62
C SER A 21 11.78 -10.13 1.51
N SER A 22 12.55 -11.17 1.21
CA SER A 22 13.57 -11.18 0.15
C SER A 22 12.99 -11.02 -1.24
N TRP A 23 11.76 -11.50 -1.48
CA TRP A 23 11.08 -11.25 -2.75
C TRP A 23 10.82 -9.75 -2.99
N ARG A 24 10.70 -8.93 -1.93
CA ARG A 24 10.47 -7.48 -2.05
C ARG A 24 11.70 -6.70 -2.49
N ASP A 25 12.89 -7.31 -2.41
CA ASP A 25 14.12 -6.71 -2.91
C ASP A 25 14.15 -6.71 -4.46
N LEU A 26 13.37 -7.59 -5.09
CA LEU A 26 13.18 -7.64 -6.55
C LEU A 26 12.13 -6.63 -7.00
N ASN A 27 12.29 -6.08 -8.21
CA ASN A 27 11.26 -5.23 -8.81
C ASN A 27 10.02 -6.07 -9.24
N ALA A 28 8.89 -5.42 -9.51
CA ALA A 28 7.63 -6.13 -9.82
C ALA A 28 7.72 -7.03 -11.07
N THR A 29 8.51 -6.62 -12.07
CA THR A 29 8.74 -7.39 -13.29
C THR A 29 9.57 -8.64 -13.01
N GLU A 30 10.63 -8.51 -12.22
CA GLU A 30 11.50 -9.61 -11.78
C GLU A 30 10.74 -10.59 -10.88
N GLN A 31 9.91 -10.12 -9.96
CA GLN A 31 9.02 -10.96 -9.16
C GLN A 31 8.09 -11.79 -10.04
N THR A 32 7.43 -11.13 -11.00
CA THR A 32 6.51 -11.81 -11.93
C THR A 32 7.24 -12.85 -12.79
N HIS A 33 8.43 -12.50 -13.28
CA HIS A 33 9.26 -13.40 -14.09
C HIS A 33 9.71 -14.62 -13.29
N ALA A 34 10.26 -14.42 -12.08
CA ALA A 34 10.71 -15.51 -11.22
C ALA A 34 9.55 -16.41 -10.77
N ALA A 35 8.38 -15.85 -10.44
CA ALA A 35 7.19 -16.61 -10.11
C ALA A 35 6.66 -17.42 -11.31
N THR A 36 6.69 -16.85 -12.51
CA THR A 36 6.28 -17.54 -13.74
C THR A 36 7.24 -18.68 -14.09
N MET A 37 8.56 -18.44 -13.99
CA MET A 37 9.56 -19.50 -14.14
C MET A 37 9.35 -20.64 -13.14
N MET A 38 9.04 -20.32 -11.89
CA MET A 38 8.77 -21.33 -10.86
C MET A 38 7.56 -22.21 -11.21
N LEU A 39 6.47 -21.61 -11.72
CA LEU A 39 5.30 -22.35 -12.19
C LEU A 39 5.68 -23.32 -13.32
N ASP A 40 6.36 -22.80 -14.35
CA ASP A 40 6.74 -23.55 -15.54
C ASP A 40 7.73 -24.68 -15.22
N THR A 41 8.84 -24.37 -14.55
CA THR A 41 9.90 -25.36 -14.26
C THR A 41 9.38 -26.50 -13.39
N LEU A 42 8.52 -26.20 -12.41
CA LEU A 42 7.95 -27.24 -11.56
C LEU A 42 6.95 -28.10 -12.35
N GLU A 43 6.13 -27.50 -13.21
CA GLU A 43 5.27 -28.26 -14.10
C GLU A 43 6.07 -29.16 -15.05
N GLU A 44 7.13 -28.64 -15.70
CA GLU A 44 8.00 -29.44 -16.57
C GLU A 44 8.60 -30.64 -15.82
N GLY A 45 9.17 -30.38 -14.64
CA GLY A 45 9.81 -31.41 -13.83
C GLY A 45 8.83 -32.47 -13.35
N ALA A 46 7.58 -32.10 -13.04
CA ALA A 46 6.53 -33.04 -12.67
C ALA A 46 6.18 -33.99 -13.83
N PHE A 47 6.12 -33.48 -15.07
CA PHE A 47 5.85 -34.32 -16.24
C PHE A 47 7.04 -35.21 -16.61
N ILE A 48 8.27 -34.73 -16.47
CA ILE A 48 9.47 -35.57 -16.60
C ILE A 48 9.45 -36.69 -15.56
N LEU A 49 9.05 -36.40 -14.31
CA LEU A 49 8.85 -37.43 -13.29
C LEU A 49 7.77 -38.43 -13.74
N ALA A 50 6.62 -37.96 -14.22
CA ALA A 50 5.52 -38.79 -14.69
C ALA A 50 5.90 -39.71 -15.87
N GLU A 51 6.81 -39.28 -16.74
CA GLU A 51 7.32 -40.10 -17.85
C GLU A 51 8.18 -41.29 -17.39
N ASN A 52 8.79 -41.18 -16.21
CA ASN A 52 9.67 -42.20 -15.66
C ASN A 52 8.95 -43.13 -14.65
N LEU A 53 7.63 -43.01 -14.51
CA LEU A 53 6.83 -43.86 -13.63
C LEU A 53 6.11 -44.94 -14.44
N ILE A 54 6.00 -46.14 -13.84
CA ILE A 54 5.24 -47.26 -14.41
C ILE A 54 3.81 -47.18 -13.91
N GLU A 55 2.84 -47.26 -14.82
CA GLU A 55 1.42 -47.22 -14.48
C GLU A 55 0.93 -48.51 -13.76
N PRO A 56 0.02 -48.41 -12.77
CA PRO A 56 -0.49 -47.19 -12.15
C PRO A 56 0.48 -46.64 -11.09
N ALA A 57 0.77 -45.34 -11.14
CA ALA A 57 1.59 -44.64 -10.15
C ALA A 57 0.90 -43.38 -9.62
N VAL A 58 1.06 -43.15 -8.32
CA VAL A 58 0.66 -41.90 -7.67
C VAL A 58 1.79 -41.43 -6.78
N VAL A 59 2.30 -40.23 -7.06
CA VAL A 59 3.34 -39.58 -6.25
C VAL A 59 2.74 -38.34 -5.62
N ARG A 60 2.82 -38.25 -4.29
CA ARG A 60 2.31 -37.11 -3.52
C ARG A 60 3.45 -36.49 -2.73
N MET A 61 3.61 -35.19 -2.84
CA MET A 61 4.65 -34.41 -2.17
C MET A 61 3.98 -33.25 -1.41
N PRO A 62 3.35 -33.53 -0.25
CA PRO A 62 2.76 -32.48 0.56
C PRO A 62 3.84 -31.74 1.35
N ALA A 63 4.01 -30.44 1.11
CA ALA A 63 4.79 -29.53 1.93
C ALA A 63 3.86 -28.49 2.57
N GLU A 64 4.39 -27.50 3.30
CA GLU A 64 3.56 -26.52 4.02
C GLU A 64 2.96 -25.48 3.07
N ASN A 65 3.78 -24.95 2.18
CA ASN A 65 3.48 -23.87 1.24
C ASN A 65 3.23 -24.34 -0.19
N ILE A 66 3.50 -25.61 -0.48
CA ILE A 66 3.20 -26.25 -1.75
C ILE A 66 2.60 -27.65 -1.53
N VAL A 67 1.63 -28.03 -2.36
CA VAL A 67 1.18 -29.42 -2.49
C VAL A 67 1.30 -29.83 -3.93
N LEU A 68 1.91 -30.97 -4.19
CA LEU A 68 2.04 -31.51 -5.53
C LEU A 68 1.61 -32.97 -5.56
N ASP A 69 0.70 -33.32 -6.47
CA ASP A 69 0.31 -34.69 -6.76
C ASP A 69 0.54 -34.99 -8.26
N VAL A 70 1.18 -36.12 -8.55
CA VAL A 70 1.36 -36.67 -9.90
C VAL A 70 0.65 -38.01 -9.99
N TYR A 71 -0.19 -38.18 -11.00
CA TYR A 71 -0.89 -39.43 -11.29
C TYR A 71 -0.48 -39.93 -12.68
N VAL A 72 -0.18 -41.22 -12.79
CA VAL A 72 0.05 -41.92 -14.06
C VAL A 72 -0.84 -43.15 -14.06
N LEU A 73 -1.86 -43.16 -14.93
CA LEU A 73 -2.95 -44.13 -14.84
C LEU A 73 -3.37 -44.60 -16.24
N SER A 74 -3.71 -45.89 -16.34
CA SER A 74 -4.35 -46.44 -17.53
C SER A 74 -5.80 -45.95 -17.64
N THR A 75 -6.22 -45.61 -18.84
CA THR A 75 -7.57 -45.12 -19.15
C THR A 75 -8.50 -46.15 -19.78
N ASP A 76 -8.01 -47.37 -20.00
CA ASP A 76 -8.76 -48.46 -20.66
C ASP A 76 -9.87 -49.03 -19.78
N GLY A 77 -9.81 -48.80 -18.46
CA GLY A 77 -10.77 -49.27 -17.47
C GLY A 77 -11.84 -48.26 -17.06
N GLN A 78 -12.58 -48.58 -15.99
CA GLN A 78 -13.42 -47.59 -15.30
C GLN A 78 -12.55 -46.71 -14.41
N ILE A 79 -12.66 -45.40 -14.59
CA ILE A 79 -11.92 -44.38 -13.83
C ILE A 79 -12.95 -43.58 -13.03
N GLN A 80 -12.60 -43.16 -11.83
CA GLN A 80 -13.40 -42.27 -11.01
C GLN A 80 -12.97 -40.81 -11.20
N ASP A 81 -13.82 -39.88 -10.78
CA ASP A 81 -13.47 -38.47 -10.76
C ASP A 81 -12.28 -38.20 -9.82
N PHE A 82 -11.42 -37.30 -10.24
CA PHE A 82 -10.24 -36.91 -9.49
C PHE A 82 -10.54 -35.66 -8.67
N LYS A 83 -10.08 -35.65 -7.43
CA LYS A 83 -10.18 -34.49 -6.54
C LYS A 83 -8.82 -34.17 -5.93
N PHE A 84 -8.43 -32.91 -6.00
CA PHE A 84 -7.17 -32.42 -5.44
C PHE A 84 -7.37 -31.08 -4.69
N PRO A 85 -6.65 -30.84 -3.58
CA PRO A 85 -5.96 -31.83 -2.76
C PRO A 85 -6.95 -32.80 -2.09
N GLN A 86 -6.49 -34.00 -1.70
CA GLN A 86 -7.34 -34.98 -1.03
C GLN A 86 -7.86 -34.51 0.33
N SER A 87 -7.11 -33.62 1.01
CA SER A 87 -7.54 -32.99 2.25
C SER A 87 -8.12 -31.60 1.99
N SER A 88 -9.39 -31.41 2.31
CA SER A 88 -10.08 -30.11 2.22
C SER A 88 -9.59 -29.08 3.25
N LYS A 89 -8.68 -29.44 4.16
CA LYS A 89 -8.15 -28.55 5.22
C LYS A 89 -7.38 -27.33 4.67
N ARG A 90 -7.05 -27.30 3.38
CA ARG A 90 -6.26 -26.22 2.76
C ARG A 90 -7.10 -25.19 1.99
N GLY A 91 -8.43 -25.23 2.11
CA GLY A 91 -9.30 -24.20 1.52
C GLY A 91 -9.30 -24.16 -0.01
N ALA A 92 -8.80 -25.20 -0.67
CA ALA A 92 -8.78 -25.32 -2.12
C ALA A 92 -9.28 -26.70 -2.52
N SER A 93 -9.98 -26.78 -3.65
CA SER A 93 -10.32 -28.05 -4.29
C SER A 93 -10.51 -27.88 -5.79
N ILE A 94 -10.04 -28.82 -6.58
CA ILE A 94 -10.31 -28.96 -8.02
C ILE A 94 -10.80 -30.37 -8.30
N GLN A 95 -11.79 -30.49 -9.18
CA GLN A 95 -12.36 -31.77 -9.61
C GLN A 95 -12.22 -31.92 -11.12
N LEU A 96 -11.63 -33.05 -11.55
CA LEU A 96 -11.56 -33.46 -12.95
C LEU A 96 -12.46 -34.68 -13.14
N SER A 97 -13.34 -34.65 -14.15
CA SER A 97 -14.20 -35.79 -14.46
C SER A 97 -13.40 -36.92 -15.09
N ALA A 98 -13.80 -38.16 -14.82
CA ALA A 98 -13.21 -39.34 -15.44
C ALA A 98 -13.28 -39.28 -16.98
N ASN A 99 -14.37 -38.75 -17.54
CA ASN A 99 -14.57 -38.60 -18.98
C ASN A 99 -13.54 -37.67 -19.61
N MET A 100 -13.30 -36.50 -19.00
CA MET A 100 -12.33 -35.55 -19.51
C MET A 100 -10.92 -36.14 -19.53
N VAL A 101 -10.54 -36.88 -18.48
CA VAL A 101 -9.22 -37.54 -18.41
C VAL A 101 -9.10 -38.62 -19.49
N LYS A 102 -10.15 -39.40 -19.74
CA LYS A 102 -10.18 -40.40 -20.81
C LYS A 102 -10.03 -39.78 -22.20
N LEU A 103 -10.77 -38.69 -22.48
CA LEU A 103 -10.74 -38.00 -23.77
C LEU A 103 -9.38 -37.37 -24.09
N ASN A 104 -8.63 -36.98 -23.07
CA ASN A 104 -7.31 -36.36 -23.21
C ASN A 104 -6.16 -37.35 -22.93
N SER A 105 -6.45 -38.65 -22.86
CA SER A 105 -5.45 -39.70 -22.69
C SER A 105 -4.61 -39.89 -23.95
N LYS A 106 -3.39 -40.40 -23.79
CA LYS A 106 -2.47 -40.72 -24.88
C LYS A 106 -2.04 -42.17 -24.77
N ASN A 107 -2.23 -42.94 -25.82
CA ASN A 107 -1.87 -44.36 -25.87
C ASN A 107 -2.47 -45.18 -24.70
N GLY A 108 -3.70 -44.86 -24.29
CA GLY A 108 -4.36 -45.53 -23.16
C GLY A 108 -3.84 -45.10 -21.78
N VAL A 109 -3.01 -44.06 -21.70
CA VAL A 109 -2.41 -43.55 -20.45
C VAL A 109 -2.73 -42.07 -20.27
N ALA A 110 -3.10 -41.69 -19.05
CA ALA A 110 -3.24 -40.30 -18.64
C ALA A 110 -2.23 -39.94 -17.54
N LYS A 111 -1.46 -38.88 -17.78
CA LYS A 111 -0.54 -38.28 -16.81
C LYS A 111 -1.14 -36.97 -16.33
N LEU A 112 -1.47 -36.89 -15.03
CA LEU A 112 -2.04 -35.71 -14.40
C LEU A 112 -1.04 -35.11 -13.42
N VAL A 113 -0.95 -33.79 -13.42
CA VAL A 113 -0.18 -33.02 -12.44
C VAL A 113 -1.10 -32.00 -11.81
N PHE A 114 -1.13 -31.98 -10.48
CA PHE A 114 -1.82 -30.97 -9.71
C PHE A 114 -0.85 -30.28 -8.76
N VAL A 115 -0.93 -28.95 -8.69
CA VAL A 115 -0.10 -28.18 -7.77
C VAL A 115 -0.91 -27.08 -7.09
N LEU A 116 -0.77 -26.94 -5.77
CA LEU A 116 -1.32 -25.82 -5.01
C LEU A 116 -0.16 -25.02 -4.43
N TYR A 117 -0.03 -23.76 -4.85
CA TYR A 117 0.98 -22.83 -4.36
C TYR A 117 0.36 -21.82 -3.39
N LYS A 118 0.88 -21.77 -2.17
CA LYS A 118 0.51 -20.73 -1.21
C LYS A 118 1.32 -19.47 -1.48
N HIS A 119 0.68 -18.31 -1.29
CA HIS A 119 1.27 -16.96 -1.39
C HIS A 119 1.90 -16.54 -2.74
N LEU A 120 2.13 -17.45 -3.68
CA LEU A 120 2.73 -17.18 -4.99
C LEU A 120 1.97 -16.11 -5.80
N GLY A 121 0.65 -16.06 -5.67
CA GLY A 121 -0.20 -15.08 -6.36
C GLY A 121 0.14 -13.61 -6.07
N ARG A 122 0.86 -13.32 -4.98
CA ARG A 122 1.31 -11.96 -4.63
C ARG A 122 2.42 -11.44 -5.56
N PHE A 123 3.16 -12.35 -6.20
CA PHE A 123 4.28 -12.02 -7.08
C PHE A 123 3.89 -11.96 -8.55
N LEU A 124 2.68 -12.40 -8.89
CA LEU A 124 2.15 -12.36 -10.24
C LEU A 124 1.37 -11.06 -10.45
N THR A 125 1.94 -10.16 -11.27
CA THR A 125 1.34 -8.84 -11.53
C THR A 125 -0.10 -8.92 -12.05
N THR A 126 -0.94 -7.98 -11.62
CA THR A 126 -2.30 -7.78 -12.13
C THR A 126 -2.38 -6.70 -13.22
N GLU A 127 -1.23 -6.14 -13.61
CA GLU A 127 -1.12 -5.24 -14.75
C GLU A 127 -1.60 -5.95 -16.04
N ASN A 128 -2.29 -5.22 -16.91
CA ASN A 128 -2.86 -5.73 -18.17
C ASN A 128 -3.85 -6.90 -18.02
N SER A 129 -4.39 -7.14 -16.82
CA SER A 129 -5.41 -8.17 -16.64
C SER A 129 -6.66 -7.89 -17.49
N THR A 130 -7.34 -8.94 -17.94
CA THR A 130 -8.59 -8.80 -18.71
C THR A 130 -9.80 -8.49 -17.85
N VAL A 131 -9.63 -8.50 -16.53
CA VAL A 131 -10.67 -8.11 -15.57
C VAL A 131 -10.85 -6.60 -15.70
N ARG A 132 -12.03 -6.16 -16.14
CA ARG A 132 -12.33 -4.74 -16.24
C ARG A 132 -12.94 -4.27 -14.90
N PRO A 133 -12.24 -3.43 -14.11
CA PRO A 133 -12.85 -2.76 -12.96
C PRO A 133 -13.69 -1.58 -13.44
N THR A 134 -14.66 -1.81 -14.34
CA THR A 134 -15.49 -0.76 -14.99
C THR A 134 -16.32 0.05 -14.00
N SER A 135 -16.43 -0.41 -12.76
CA SER A 135 -17.26 0.23 -11.72
C SER A 135 -16.44 0.94 -10.63
N PHE A 136 -15.10 0.81 -10.62
CA PHE A 136 -14.27 1.25 -9.48
C PHE A 136 -12.90 1.80 -9.92
N PRO A 137 -12.85 3.02 -10.50
CA PRO A 137 -11.62 3.61 -11.07
C PRO A 137 -10.49 3.88 -10.05
N ASN A 138 -10.78 3.83 -8.74
CA ASN A 138 -9.82 4.07 -7.66
C ASN A 138 -9.41 2.81 -6.87
N HIS A 139 -9.79 1.60 -7.32
CA HIS A 139 -9.51 0.38 -6.57
C HIS A 139 -8.45 -0.48 -7.26
N THR A 140 -7.58 -1.09 -6.46
CA THR A 140 -6.51 -1.97 -6.96
C THR A 140 -7.02 -3.41 -7.10
N LEU A 141 -6.72 -4.03 -8.22
CA LEU A 141 -7.01 -5.44 -8.45
C LEU A 141 -5.85 -6.28 -7.91
N THR A 142 -6.11 -7.25 -7.04
CA THR A 142 -5.06 -8.15 -6.53
C THR A 142 -5.56 -9.59 -6.47
N VAL A 143 -4.61 -10.54 -6.44
CA VAL A 143 -4.90 -11.97 -6.31
C VAL A 143 -5.23 -12.27 -4.85
N ASN A 144 -6.48 -12.68 -4.57
CA ASN A 144 -6.98 -12.94 -3.22
C ASN A 144 -7.23 -14.44 -2.96
N SER A 145 -6.43 -15.32 -3.57
CA SER A 145 -6.44 -16.76 -3.33
C SER A 145 -5.04 -17.34 -3.44
N HIS A 146 -4.89 -18.60 -3.06
CA HIS A 146 -3.77 -19.42 -3.51
C HIS A 146 -3.86 -19.71 -5.01
N VAL A 147 -2.73 -20.09 -5.62
CA VAL A 147 -2.68 -20.45 -7.05
C VAL A 147 -2.83 -21.96 -7.15
N LEU A 148 -3.79 -22.41 -7.95
CA LEU A 148 -4.11 -23.82 -8.15
C LEU A 148 -3.89 -24.20 -9.61
N SER A 149 -3.00 -25.15 -9.83
CA SER A 149 -2.61 -25.64 -11.14
C SER A 149 -3.13 -27.05 -11.36
N ALA A 150 -3.63 -27.32 -12.55
CA ALA A 150 -3.99 -28.64 -13.01
C ALA A 150 -3.63 -28.77 -14.48
N SER A 151 -2.94 -29.86 -14.82
CA SER A 151 -2.46 -30.13 -16.17
C SER A 151 -2.56 -31.61 -16.50
N ILE A 152 -2.78 -31.92 -17.78
CA ILE A 152 -2.83 -33.28 -18.31
C ILE A 152 -1.92 -33.38 -19.52
N ASN A 153 -1.13 -34.46 -19.60
CA ASN A 153 -0.32 -34.82 -20.77
C ASN A 153 0.33 -33.61 -21.47
N LYS A 154 1.35 -33.02 -20.85
CA LYS A 154 2.00 -31.77 -21.32
C LYS A 154 2.30 -31.77 -22.83
N GLU A 155 1.49 -31.02 -23.58
CA GLU A 155 1.76 -30.66 -24.99
C GLU A 155 1.87 -29.16 -25.19
N SER A 156 1.22 -28.38 -24.32
CA SER A 156 1.20 -26.93 -24.35
C SER A 156 0.89 -26.39 -22.96
N SER A 157 1.24 -25.14 -22.70
CA SER A 157 0.78 -24.37 -21.53
C SER A 157 -0.74 -24.24 -21.37
N ARG A 158 -1.56 -24.66 -22.35
CA ARG A 158 -3.02 -24.60 -22.27
C ARG A 158 -3.69 -25.76 -23.02
N VAL A 159 -4.24 -26.70 -22.25
CA VAL A 159 -5.05 -27.80 -22.78
C VAL A 159 -6.52 -27.44 -22.68
N PHE A 160 -7.21 -27.33 -23.81
CA PHE A 160 -8.66 -27.09 -23.84
C PHE A 160 -9.43 -28.38 -23.58
N VAL A 161 -10.45 -28.31 -22.74
CA VAL A 161 -11.25 -29.47 -22.33
C VAL A 161 -12.71 -29.27 -22.72
N SER A 162 -13.36 -30.35 -23.19
CA SER A 162 -14.77 -30.35 -23.59
C SER A 162 -15.71 -30.24 -22.39
N GLU A 163 -15.39 -30.97 -21.31
CA GLU A 163 -16.03 -30.82 -20.01
C GLU A 163 -15.23 -29.84 -19.14
N PRO A 164 -15.86 -28.77 -18.62
CA PRO A 164 -15.13 -27.73 -17.91
C PRO A 164 -14.69 -28.21 -16.52
N VAL A 165 -13.48 -27.81 -16.12
CA VAL A 165 -12.96 -28.07 -14.78
C VAL A 165 -13.66 -27.18 -13.76
N ILE A 166 -14.03 -27.76 -12.62
CA ILE A 166 -14.63 -27.04 -11.50
C ILE A 166 -13.64 -26.99 -10.35
N PHE A 167 -13.40 -25.78 -9.83
CA PHE A 167 -12.56 -25.59 -8.66
C PHE A 167 -13.15 -24.55 -7.69
N THR A 168 -12.81 -24.72 -6.42
CA THR A 168 -13.18 -23.82 -5.33
C THR A 168 -11.93 -23.37 -4.61
N LEU A 169 -11.81 -22.07 -4.38
CA LEU A 169 -10.67 -21.45 -3.69
C LEU A 169 -11.17 -20.57 -2.55
N GLN A 170 -10.51 -20.67 -1.39
CA GLN A 170 -10.70 -19.83 -0.23
C GLN A 170 -10.07 -18.46 -0.46
N HIS A 171 -10.75 -17.43 0.03
CA HIS A 171 -10.27 -16.05 0.02
C HIS A 171 -9.21 -15.87 1.12
N LEU A 172 -8.09 -15.22 0.78
CA LEU A 172 -7.04 -14.94 1.77
C LEU A 172 -7.46 -13.83 2.75
N ASP A 173 -8.17 -12.82 2.25
CA ASP A 173 -8.81 -11.76 3.03
C ASP A 173 -10.30 -11.69 2.68
N THR A 174 -11.15 -11.82 3.69
CA THR A 174 -12.62 -11.88 3.54
C THR A 174 -13.32 -10.56 3.82
N GLU A 175 -12.62 -9.54 4.30
CA GLU A 175 -13.22 -8.29 4.79
C GLU A 175 -12.98 -7.14 3.82
N ASN A 176 -11.78 -7.05 3.25
CA ASN A 176 -11.37 -5.90 2.44
C ASN A 176 -11.50 -6.14 0.94
N TYR A 177 -12.20 -7.18 0.51
CA TYR A 177 -12.23 -7.60 -0.89
C TYR A 177 -13.64 -7.86 -1.40
N PHE A 178 -13.89 -7.44 -2.64
CA PHE A 178 -15.17 -7.66 -3.32
C PHE A 178 -14.95 -7.93 -4.82
N ASN A 179 -16.03 -8.34 -5.50
CA ASN A 179 -16.04 -8.70 -6.92
C ASN A 179 -15.01 -9.80 -7.30
N PRO A 180 -15.24 -11.06 -6.87
CA PRO A 180 -14.45 -12.21 -7.31
C PRO A 180 -14.51 -12.40 -8.83
N ASN A 181 -13.33 -12.57 -9.43
CA ASN A 181 -13.17 -12.91 -10.82
C ASN A 181 -12.32 -14.17 -10.96
N CYS A 182 -12.93 -15.22 -11.51
CA CYS A 182 -12.24 -16.46 -11.87
C CYS A 182 -11.26 -16.20 -13.01
N SER A 183 -9.97 -16.33 -12.74
CA SER A 183 -8.92 -16.03 -13.72
C SER A 183 -7.86 -17.11 -13.75
N PHE A 184 -7.08 -17.11 -14.83
CA PHE A 184 -5.91 -17.96 -14.99
C PHE A 184 -4.71 -17.14 -15.45
N TRP A 185 -3.51 -17.63 -15.14
CA TRP A 185 -2.26 -16.99 -15.56
C TRP A 185 -1.94 -17.38 -17.00
N ASN A 186 -2.06 -16.42 -17.92
CA ASN A 186 -1.70 -16.60 -19.32
C ASN A 186 -0.29 -16.06 -19.55
N TYR A 187 0.68 -16.94 -19.76
CA TYR A 187 2.08 -16.57 -19.94
C TYR A 187 2.68 -17.13 -21.23
N SER A 188 3.76 -16.51 -21.69
CA SER A 188 4.57 -17.03 -22.79
C SER A 188 5.73 -17.84 -22.25
N GLU A 189 5.84 -19.10 -22.67
CA GLU A 189 6.95 -20.01 -22.33
C GLU A 189 8.32 -19.45 -22.77
N ARG A 190 8.37 -18.57 -23.77
CA ARG A 190 9.64 -18.00 -24.26
C ARG A 190 10.14 -16.83 -23.40
N SER A 191 9.25 -15.94 -22.98
CA SER A 191 9.63 -14.73 -22.24
C SER A 191 9.42 -14.84 -20.74
N MET A 192 8.73 -15.89 -20.27
CA MET A 192 8.33 -16.07 -18.87
C MET A 192 7.60 -14.85 -18.30
N THR A 193 6.85 -14.17 -19.16
CA THR A 193 5.99 -13.04 -18.81
C THR A 193 4.55 -13.38 -19.16
N GLY A 194 3.61 -12.87 -18.36
CA GLY A 194 2.21 -13.19 -18.51
C GLY A 194 1.28 -12.14 -17.92
N TYR A 195 0.00 -12.42 -17.99
CA TYR A 195 -1.08 -11.60 -17.44
C TYR A 195 -2.26 -12.48 -17.00
N TRP A 196 -3.05 -11.98 -16.07
CA TRP A 196 -4.28 -12.67 -15.64
C TRP A 196 -5.39 -12.50 -16.67
N SER A 197 -5.95 -13.62 -17.12
CA SER A 197 -7.07 -13.64 -18.07
C SER A 197 -8.29 -14.36 -17.49
N THR A 198 -9.48 -13.88 -17.83
CA THR A 198 -10.76 -14.51 -17.52
C THR A 198 -11.31 -15.35 -18.69
N GLN A 199 -10.57 -15.44 -19.80
CA GLN A 199 -11.04 -16.13 -21.00
C GLN A 199 -11.29 -17.62 -20.75
N GLY A 200 -12.51 -18.07 -21.06
CA GLY A 200 -12.91 -19.46 -20.85
C GLY A 200 -13.22 -19.82 -19.40
N CYS A 201 -13.15 -18.87 -18.46
CA CYS A 201 -13.49 -19.05 -17.06
C CYS A 201 -14.79 -18.33 -16.70
N LYS A 202 -15.61 -18.96 -15.87
CA LYS A 202 -16.92 -18.48 -15.42
C LYS A 202 -17.04 -18.62 -13.91
N LEU A 203 -17.61 -17.60 -13.28
CA LEU A 203 -18.00 -17.64 -11.87
C LEU A 203 -19.26 -18.48 -11.72
N LEU A 204 -19.23 -19.55 -10.91
CA LEU A 204 -20.40 -20.37 -10.62
C LEU A 204 -21.12 -19.88 -9.36
N SER A 205 -20.36 -19.72 -8.27
CA SER A 205 -20.90 -19.27 -6.99
C SER A 205 -19.81 -18.60 -6.17
N THR A 206 -20.20 -17.64 -5.32
CA THR A 206 -19.29 -17.01 -4.36
C THR A 206 -20.00 -16.81 -3.04
N ASN A 207 -19.26 -17.06 -1.96
CA ASN A 207 -19.63 -16.69 -0.60
C ASN A 207 -18.57 -15.70 -0.07
N LYS A 208 -18.67 -15.26 1.19
CA LYS A 208 -17.67 -14.40 1.83
C LYS A 208 -16.28 -15.05 1.89
N THR A 209 -16.22 -16.36 2.07
CA THR A 209 -14.99 -17.10 2.34
C THR A 209 -14.44 -17.87 1.14
N HIS A 210 -15.29 -18.24 0.18
CA HIS A 210 -14.91 -19.12 -0.93
C HIS A 210 -15.58 -18.70 -2.22
N THR A 211 -14.87 -18.91 -3.33
CA THR A 211 -15.38 -18.75 -4.69
C THR A 211 -15.22 -20.06 -5.46
N THR A 212 -16.28 -20.44 -6.18
CA THR A 212 -16.28 -21.60 -7.09
C THR A 212 -16.35 -21.14 -8.54
N CYS A 213 -15.47 -21.71 -9.36
CA CYS A 213 -15.24 -21.35 -10.75
C CYS A 213 -15.36 -22.57 -11.66
N SER A 214 -15.68 -22.31 -12.93
CA SER A 214 -15.70 -23.29 -14.01
C SER A 214 -14.87 -22.76 -15.18
N CYS A 215 -13.86 -23.51 -15.62
CA CYS A 215 -13.01 -23.12 -16.76
C CYS A 215 -12.98 -24.22 -17.83
N SER A 216 -12.90 -23.82 -19.10
CA SER A 216 -12.88 -24.74 -20.26
C SER A 216 -11.47 -25.16 -20.71
N HIS A 217 -10.48 -25.01 -19.83
CA HIS A 217 -9.09 -25.36 -20.09
C HIS A 217 -8.39 -25.70 -18.77
N LEU A 218 -7.19 -26.28 -18.86
CA LEU A 218 -6.31 -26.66 -17.75
C LEU A 218 -5.06 -25.79 -17.79
N THR A 219 -4.82 -25.04 -16.72
CA THR A 219 -3.75 -24.03 -16.57
C THR A 219 -3.51 -23.73 -15.07
N ASN A 220 -3.01 -22.53 -14.74
CA ASN A 220 -2.80 -22.02 -13.39
C ASN A 220 -3.91 -21.04 -13.00
N PHE A 221 -4.80 -21.41 -12.08
CA PHE A 221 -5.98 -20.64 -11.67
C PHE A 221 -5.77 -19.84 -10.38
N ALA A 222 -6.45 -18.70 -10.30
CA ALA A 222 -6.60 -17.93 -9.07
C ALA A 222 -7.88 -17.07 -9.09
N ILE A 223 -8.25 -16.54 -7.93
CA ILE A 223 -9.35 -15.59 -7.77
C ILE A 223 -8.77 -14.19 -7.63
N LEU A 224 -9.10 -13.32 -8.59
CA LEU A 224 -8.76 -11.90 -8.52
C LEU A 224 -9.93 -11.16 -7.91
N MET A 225 -9.62 -10.24 -7.01
CA MET A 225 -10.61 -9.40 -6.35
C MET A 225 -10.15 -7.96 -6.29
N VAL A 226 -11.14 -7.08 -6.24
CA VAL A 226 -10.91 -5.67 -6.04
C VAL A 226 -10.63 -5.44 -4.56
N HIS A 227 -9.43 -4.96 -4.25
CA HIS A 227 -9.07 -4.55 -2.90
C HIS A 227 -9.76 -3.24 -2.61
N ARG A 228 -10.59 -3.24 -1.57
CA ARG A 228 -11.06 -2.05 -0.90
C ARG A 228 -9.90 -1.61 -0.02
N ASP A 229 -9.16 -0.59 -0.46
CA ASP A 229 -8.10 0.00 0.36
C ASP A 229 -8.66 0.35 1.74
N SER A 230 -8.40 -0.49 2.74
CA SER A 230 -8.76 -0.23 4.14
C SER A 230 -7.87 0.88 4.73
N ASN A 231 -6.79 1.23 4.03
CA ASN A 231 -6.04 2.48 4.21
C ASN A 231 -6.90 3.73 3.95
N LEU A 232 -7.97 3.61 3.14
CA LEU A 232 -9.00 4.62 2.98
C LEU A 232 -10.14 4.48 4.02
N GLY A 233 -10.13 3.51 4.92
CA GLY A 233 -11.16 3.32 5.96
C GLY A 233 -10.67 3.81 7.32
N GLU A 234 -9.62 3.20 7.86
CA GLU A 234 -9.18 3.45 9.23
C GLU A 234 -8.23 4.67 9.30
N GLY A 235 -7.28 4.73 8.37
CA GLY A 235 -6.40 5.88 8.18
C GLY A 235 -7.14 7.11 7.65
N SER A 236 -8.17 6.94 6.80
CA SER A 236 -8.93 8.08 6.28
C SER A 236 -9.92 8.63 7.28
N ILE A 237 -10.63 7.80 8.06
CA ILE A 237 -11.51 8.32 9.12
C ILE A 237 -10.66 9.04 10.15
N HIS A 238 -9.52 8.49 10.56
CA HIS A 238 -8.64 9.18 11.48
C HIS A 238 -8.06 10.49 10.90
N LYS A 239 -7.60 10.49 9.63
CA LYS A 239 -7.13 11.71 8.96
C LYS A 239 -8.24 12.72 8.71
N LEU A 240 -9.45 12.27 8.38
CA LEU A 240 -10.62 13.12 8.14
C LEU A 240 -11.11 13.72 9.45
N LEU A 241 -11.20 12.92 10.52
CA LEU A 241 -11.49 13.40 11.87
C LEU A 241 -10.44 14.41 12.33
N LEU A 242 -9.15 14.08 12.22
CA LEU A 242 -8.08 15.01 12.58
C LEU A 242 -8.18 16.29 11.76
N SER A 243 -8.40 16.19 10.45
CA SER A 243 -8.51 17.36 9.57
C SER A 243 -9.76 18.20 9.84
N VAL A 244 -10.89 17.58 10.20
CA VAL A 244 -12.13 18.29 10.61
C VAL A 244 -11.91 18.98 11.95
N LEU A 245 -11.31 18.29 12.93
CA LEU A 245 -10.99 18.86 14.24
C LEU A 245 -10.00 20.02 14.12
N THR A 246 -8.93 19.88 13.32
CA THR A 246 -7.97 20.94 13.06
C THR A 246 -8.61 22.12 12.36
N ARG A 247 -9.43 21.91 11.32
CA ARG A 247 -10.13 23.01 10.63
C ARG A 247 -11.12 23.72 11.54
N LEU A 248 -11.89 22.98 12.34
CA LEU A 248 -12.82 23.56 13.31
C LEU A 248 -12.07 24.36 14.39
N GLY A 249 -11.00 23.78 14.94
CA GLY A 249 -10.15 24.44 15.94
C GLY A 249 -9.56 25.75 15.42
N ILE A 250 -8.94 25.73 14.23
CA ILE A 250 -8.39 26.93 13.58
C ILE A 250 -9.48 27.96 13.27
N ALA A 251 -10.65 27.55 12.79
CA ALA A 251 -11.75 28.48 12.53
C ALA A 251 -12.21 29.20 13.81
N VAL A 252 -12.33 28.47 14.92
CA VAL A 252 -12.68 29.05 16.23
C VAL A 252 -11.57 29.98 16.74
N SER A 253 -10.30 29.57 16.62
CA SER A 253 -9.13 30.40 16.97
C SER A 253 -9.10 31.71 16.18
N LEU A 254 -9.32 31.66 14.87
CA LEU A 254 -9.34 32.85 14.00
C LEU A 254 -10.41 33.87 14.42
N VAL A 255 -11.60 33.41 14.81
CA VAL A 255 -12.67 34.29 15.33
C VAL A 255 -12.24 34.95 16.63
N CYS A 256 -11.66 34.19 17.56
CA CYS A 256 -11.20 34.71 18.86
C CYS A 256 -10.04 35.71 18.71
N LEU A 257 -9.07 35.40 17.84
CA LEU A 257 -7.95 36.29 17.51
C LEU A 257 -8.44 37.57 16.83
N SER A 258 -9.43 37.49 15.94
CA SER A 258 -10.03 38.66 15.29
C SER A 258 -10.65 39.62 16.31
N ILE A 259 -11.40 39.09 17.28
CA ILE A 259 -12.01 39.90 18.37
C ILE A 259 -10.93 40.53 19.25
N SER A 260 -9.87 39.78 19.56
CA SER A 260 -8.74 40.27 20.38
C SER A 260 -7.98 41.40 19.68
N ILE A 261 -7.66 41.22 18.39
CA ILE A 261 -7.01 42.25 17.56
C ILE A 261 -7.89 43.49 17.46
N PHE A 262 -9.19 43.32 17.23
CA PHE A 262 -10.15 44.42 17.21
C PHE A 262 -10.13 45.19 18.54
N THR A 263 -10.18 44.49 19.67
CA THR A 263 -10.16 45.12 21.00
C THR A 263 -8.86 45.92 21.21
N PHE A 264 -7.69 45.36 20.91
CA PHE A 264 -6.42 46.08 21.06
C PHE A 264 -6.23 47.24 20.08
N CYS A 265 -6.90 47.24 18.93
CA CYS A 265 -6.81 48.31 17.94
C CYS A 265 -7.79 49.47 18.21
N PHE A 266 -9.01 49.18 18.66
CA PHE A 266 -10.07 50.19 18.82
C PHE A 266 -10.04 50.87 20.20
N PHE A 267 -9.63 50.16 21.26
CA PHE A 267 -9.52 50.75 22.59
C PHE A 267 -8.16 51.45 22.77
N ARG A 268 -8.07 52.70 22.27
CA ARG A 268 -6.88 53.57 22.42
C ARG A 268 -6.38 53.74 23.86
N GLY A 269 -7.24 53.54 24.86
CA GLY A 269 -6.90 53.61 26.29
C GLY A 269 -6.07 52.44 26.83
N LEU A 270 -5.84 51.38 26.03
CA LEU A 270 -5.10 50.17 26.43
C LEU A 270 -3.68 50.12 25.81
N GLN A 271 -3.12 51.24 25.36
CA GLN A 271 -1.89 51.24 24.56
C GLN A 271 -0.60 51.20 25.41
N SER A 272 -0.42 50.10 26.14
CA SER A 272 0.79 49.79 26.94
C SER A 272 1.81 48.96 26.14
N ASP A 273 3.08 48.95 26.56
CA ASP A 273 4.14 48.10 25.98
C ASP A 273 3.75 46.62 26.02
N ARG A 274 3.10 46.15 27.10
CA ARG A 274 2.55 44.79 27.22
C ARG A 274 1.49 44.49 26.16
N ASN A 275 0.56 45.42 25.95
CA ASN A 275 -0.51 45.26 24.98
C ASN A 275 0.01 45.37 23.54
N THR A 276 1.15 46.02 23.33
CA THR A 276 1.86 46.00 22.05
C THR A 276 2.45 44.62 21.76
N ILE A 277 3.06 43.95 22.75
CA ILE A 277 3.58 42.57 22.60
C ILE A 277 2.44 41.60 22.27
N HIS A 278 1.37 41.58 23.08
CA HIS A 278 0.21 40.73 22.84
C HIS A 278 -0.45 41.01 21.47
N LYS A 279 -0.52 42.28 21.06
CA LYS A 279 -1.04 42.65 19.73
C LYS A 279 -0.22 42.02 18.60
N ASN A 280 1.12 42.10 18.64
CA ASN A 280 1.96 41.50 17.59
C ASN A 280 1.90 39.97 17.64
N LEU A 281 1.81 39.36 18.83
CA LEU A 281 1.62 37.92 18.99
C LEU A 281 0.31 37.46 18.33
N CYS A 282 -0.81 38.12 18.63
CA CYS A 282 -2.10 37.80 18.01
C CYS A 282 -2.09 37.99 16.48
N ILE A 283 -1.43 39.04 15.97
CA ILE A 283 -1.34 39.30 14.52
C ILE A 283 -0.52 38.21 13.82
N ASN A 284 0.65 37.85 14.34
CA ASN A 284 1.49 36.81 13.74
C ASN A 284 0.81 35.44 13.78
N LEU A 285 0.12 35.11 14.89
CA LEU A 285 -0.63 33.87 15.02
C LEU A 285 -1.82 33.82 14.06
N PHE A 286 -2.56 34.93 13.93
CA PHE A 286 -3.67 35.04 12.97
C PHE A 286 -3.20 34.83 11.52
N LEU A 287 -2.08 35.45 11.14
CA LEU A 287 -1.52 35.28 9.79
C LEU A 287 -1.01 33.85 9.55
N ALA A 288 -0.38 33.23 10.55
CA ALA A 288 0.06 31.83 10.46
C ALA A 288 -1.13 30.88 10.29
N GLU A 289 -2.17 31.01 11.11
CA GLU A 289 -3.38 30.19 11.05
C GLU A 289 -4.15 30.37 9.73
N LEU A 290 -4.27 31.61 9.24
CA LEU A 290 -4.92 31.91 7.98
C LEU A 290 -4.16 31.29 6.79
N LEU A 291 -2.82 31.40 6.80
CA LEU A 291 -1.96 30.80 5.78
C LEU A 291 -2.00 29.27 5.83
N PHE A 292 -2.04 28.68 7.03
CA PHE A 292 -2.21 27.24 7.18
C PHE A 292 -3.54 26.76 6.59
N LEU A 293 -4.64 27.47 6.89
CA LEU A 293 -5.98 27.09 6.44
C LEU A 293 -6.16 27.21 4.92
N LEU A 294 -5.67 28.30 4.33
CA LEU A 294 -5.85 28.58 2.89
C LEU A 294 -4.74 27.98 2.02
N GLY A 295 -3.53 27.84 2.56
CA GLY A 295 -2.31 27.61 1.78
C GLY A 295 -1.76 26.18 1.82
N ILE A 296 -2.09 25.36 2.82
CA ILE A 296 -1.43 24.05 2.99
C ILE A 296 -1.66 23.08 1.82
N ASN A 297 -2.84 23.16 1.17
CA ASN A 297 -3.23 22.31 0.05
C ASN A 297 -2.88 22.90 -1.34
N MET A 298 -2.30 24.11 -1.40
CA MET A 298 -2.01 24.81 -2.67
C MET A 298 -0.66 24.37 -3.27
N THR A 299 -0.58 23.09 -3.66
CA THR A 299 0.68 22.45 -4.09
C THR A 299 1.14 22.80 -5.52
N GLN A 300 0.28 23.44 -6.33
CA GLN A 300 0.63 23.92 -7.67
C GLN A 300 0.31 25.41 -7.84
N PRO A 301 1.24 26.23 -8.38
CA PRO A 301 2.60 25.92 -8.82
C PRO A 301 3.61 25.74 -7.66
N PRO A 302 4.72 25.01 -7.85
CA PRO A 302 5.68 24.69 -6.77
C PRO A 302 6.33 25.94 -6.16
N LEU A 303 6.48 27.02 -6.93
CA LEU A 303 7.00 28.30 -6.43
C LEU A 303 6.08 28.90 -5.36
N VAL A 304 4.77 28.88 -5.58
CA VAL A 304 3.76 29.42 -4.64
C VAL A 304 3.75 28.58 -3.36
N CYS A 305 3.83 27.26 -3.49
CA CYS A 305 3.91 26.34 -2.36
C CYS A 305 5.15 26.59 -1.48
N SER A 306 6.30 26.84 -2.11
CA SER A 306 7.56 27.18 -1.42
C SER A 306 7.47 28.53 -0.69
N LEU A 307 6.86 29.55 -1.31
CA LEU A 307 6.61 30.85 -0.67
C LEU A 307 5.65 30.74 0.52
N ILE A 308 4.56 29.96 0.39
CA ILE A 308 3.61 29.70 1.48
C ILE A 308 4.31 28.99 2.64
N ALA A 309 5.10 27.95 2.35
CA ALA A 309 5.86 27.22 3.37
C ALA A 309 6.88 28.14 4.09
N GLY A 310 7.57 29.01 3.34
CA GLY A 310 8.49 29.99 3.90
C GLY A 310 7.81 31.04 4.78
N ALA A 311 6.67 31.58 4.33
CA ALA A 311 5.87 32.52 5.10
C ALA A 311 5.34 31.87 6.40
N LEU A 312 4.81 30.65 6.31
CA LEU A 312 4.32 29.91 7.48
C LEU A 312 5.45 29.63 8.48
N HIS A 313 6.65 29.29 8.00
CA HIS A 313 7.84 29.13 8.82
C HIS A 313 8.19 30.43 9.57
N PHE A 314 8.22 31.57 8.87
CA PHE A 314 8.50 32.87 9.46
C PHE A 314 7.48 33.27 10.54
N PHE A 315 6.18 33.18 10.24
CA PHE A 315 5.15 33.59 11.20
C PHE A 315 5.14 32.71 12.45
N LEU A 316 5.35 31.40 12.32
CA LEU A 316 5.44 30.50 13.48
C LEU A 316 6.66 30.83 14.35
N LEU A 317 7.84 31.06 13.77
CA LEU A 317 9.01 31.49 14.54
C LEU A 317 8.83 32.87 15.17
N ALA A 318 8.13 33.78 14.50
CA ALA A 318 7.78 35.07 15.07
C ALA A 318 6.85 34.92 16.28
N VAL A 319 5.85 34.02 16.24
CA VAL A 319 5.00 33.73 17.40
C VAL A 319 5.84 33.28 18.60
N PHE A 320 6.77 32.33 18.42
CA PHE A 320 7.66 31.89 19.51
C PHE A 320 8.57 33.02 20.01
N SER A 321 9.10 33.85 19.11
CA SER A 321 9.95 34.99 19.48
C SER A 321 9.18 36.03 20.30
N TRP A 322 7.95 36.36 19.89
CA TRP A 322 7.07 37.28 20.63
C TRP A 322 6.60 36.68 21.96
N MET A 323 6.40 35.36 22.04
CA MET A 323 6.09 34.66 23.30
C MET A 323 7.27 34.71 24.28
N CYS A 324 8.51 34.57 23.79
CA CYS A 324 9.72 34.76 24.59
C CYS A 324 9.80 36.19 25.13
N LEU A 325 9.56 37.19 24.27
CA LEU A 325 9.55 38.59 24.69
C LEU A 325 8.46 38.90 25.70
N GLU A 326 7.30 38.25 25.60
CA GLU A 326 6.25 38.33 26.60
C GLU A 326 6.72 37.80 27.96
N ALA A 327 7.39 36.64 27.98
CA ALA A 327 7.96 36.07 29.20
C ALA A 327 9.05 36.97 29.81
N VAL A 328 9.95 37.53 28.99
CA VAL A 328 10.97 38.49 29.43
C VAL A 328 10.33 39.76 29.97
N GLN A 329 9.29 40.29 29.32
CA GLN A 329 8.58 41.47 29.79
C GLN A 329 7.90 41.22 31.14
N LEU A 330 7.27 40.06 31.33
CA LEU A 330 6.69 39.67 32.63
C LEU A 330 7.76 39.57 33.72
N PHE A 331 8.92 38.98 33.40
CA PHE A 331 10.04 38.88 34.32
C PHE A 331 10.62 40.25 34.70
N LEU A 332 10.82 41.14 33.73
CA LEU A 332 11.29 42.51 33.96
C LEU A 332 10.29 43.32 34.78
N MET A 333 8.98 43.15 34.56
CA MET A 333 7.95 43.80 35.37
C MET A 333 7.99 43.38 36.85
N ILE A 334 8.40 42.14 37.14
CA ILE A 334 8.55 41.66 38.53
C ILE A 334 9.79 42.29 39.20
N LEU A 335 10.87 42.49 38.44
CA LEU A 335 12.15 42.97 38.98
C LEU A 335 12.29 44.50 39.01
N GLU A 336 11.79 45.19 37.99
CA GLU A 336 11.85 46.64 37.86
C GLU A 336 10.50 47.25 38.31
N VAL A 337 10.37 47.57 39.60
CA VAL A 337 9.16 48.17 40.20
C VAL A 337 9.01 49.68 39.89
N PHE A 338 10.01 50.32 39.25
CA PHE A 338 9.98 51.74 38.88
C PHE A 338 10.00 51.91 37.35
N GLU A 339 9.13 52.79 36.84
CA GLU A 339 8.98 53.05 35.39
C GLU A 339 10.29 53.52 34.77
N SER A 340 10.83 52.73 33.84
CA SER A 340 11.92 53.15 32.95
C SER A 340 11.37 54.16 31.94
N GLU A 341 11.86 55.41 32.00
CA GLU A 341 11.45 56.57 31.16
C GLU A 341 11.79 56.42 29.65
N TYR A 342 12.49 55.35 29.26
CA TYR A 342 12.84 55.05 27.86
C TYR A 342 11.99 53.94 27.24
N SER A 343 11.32 54.24 26.13
CA SER A 343 10.54 53.25 25.35
C SER A 343 11.45 52.17 24.74
N ARG A 344 11.48 50.98 25.37
CA ARG A 344 12.23 49.78 24.91
C ARG A 344 11.61 49.12 23.68
N ARG A 345 10.48 49.63 23.20
CA ARG A 345 9.69 49.12 22.08
C ARG A 345 10.51 48.85 20.82
N LYS A 346 11.45 49.73 20.44
CA LYS A 346 12.31 49.53 19.27
C LYS A 346 13.13 48.25 19.34
N TYR A 347 13.63 47.89 20.52
CA TYR A 347 14.42 46.67 20.74
C TYR A 347 13.55 45.40 20.71
N PHE A 348 12.32 45.47 21.23
CA PHE A 348 11.35 44.35 21.12
C PHE A 348 10.95 44.07 19.67
N TYR A 349 10.69 45.11 18.87
CA TYR A 349 10.40 44.94 17.44
C TYR A 349 11.61 44.42 16.67
N ALA A 350 12.82 44.89 16.99
CA ALA A 350 14.04 44.38 16.38
C ALA A 350 14.25 42.90 16.72
N SER A 351 14.24 42.52 18.00
CA SER A 351 14.46 41.14 18.42
C SER A 351 13.36 40.18 17.97
N GLY A 352 12.09 40.59 18.05
CA GLY A 352 10.94 39.74 17.73
C GLY A 352 10.80 39.37 16.25
N TYR A 353 11.36 40.17 15.33
CA TYR A 353 11.29 39.91 13.89
C TYR A 353 12.64 39.62 13.23
N LEU A 354 13.75 40.15 13.75
CA LEU A 354 15.08 39.92 13.17
C LEU A 354 15.52 38.45 13.33
N PHE A 355 15.24 37.85 14.48
CA PHE A 355 15.60 36.45 14.72
C PHE A 355 14.84 35.49 13.77
N PRO A 356 13.50 35.52 13.66
CA PRO A 356 12.77 34.73 12.66
C PRO A 356 13.17 35.01 11.21
N CYS A 357 13.50 36.27 10.88
CA CYS A 357 13.90 36.63 9.54
C CYS A 357 15.27 36.01 9.18
N ALA A 358 16.24 36.10 10.11
CA ALA A 358 17.56 35.54 9.92
C ALA A 358 17.53 34.02 9.76
N THR A 359 16.77 33.30 10.59
CA THR A 359 16.66 31.83 10.51
C THR A 359 16.06 31.38 9.19
N VAL A 360 14.97 32.03 8.74
CA VAL A 360 14.32 31.69 7.46
C VAL A 360 15.22 32.05 6.28
N ALA A 361 15.92 33.19 6.31
CA ALA A 361 16.84 33.59 5.26
C ALA A 361 18.01 32.60 5.10
N ILE A 362 18.64 32.19 6.21
CA ILE A 362 19.71 31.19 6.21
C ILE A 362 19.19 29.85 5.66
N SER A 363 18.00 29.44 6.08
CA SER A 363 17.40 28.16 5.67
C SER A 363 17.03 28.15 4.18
N ALA A 364 16.50 29.26 3.67
CA ALA A 364 16.23 29.44 2.25
C ALA A 364 17.52 29.47 1.40
N ALA A 365 18.60 30.03 1.93
CA ALA A 365 19.90 30.06 1.25
C ALA A 365 20.55 28.67 1.14
N ILE A 366 20.36 27.80 2.15
CA ILE A 366 20.90 26.44 2.17
C ILE A 366 20.11 25.52 1.22
N ASP A 367 18.78 25.49 1.33
CA ASP A 367 17.96 24.59 0.51
C ASP A 367 16.53 25.11 0.31
N TYR A 368 16.37 26.02 -0.66
CA TYR A 368 15.06 26.53 -1.06
C TYR A 368 14.11 25.45 -1.61
N LYS A 369 14.63 24.30 -2.08
CA LYS A 369 13.83 23.19 -2.65
C LYS A 369 13.19 22.33 -1.57
N SER A 370 13.67 22.42 -0.33
CA SER A 370 13.08 21.72 0.83
C SER A 370 11.88 22.44 1.44
N TYR A 371 11.54 23.64 0.94
CA TYR A 371 10.29 24.34 1.24
C TYR A 371 9.16 23.85 0.32
N GLY A 372 8.25 23.04 0.86
CA GLY A 372 7.14 22.44 0.14
C GLY A 372 7.39 20.97 -0.23
N THR A 373 6.33 20.17 -0.21
CA THR A 373 6.35 18.77 -0.63
C THR A 373 5.29 18.51 -1.71
N LYS A 374 5.30 17.32 -2.32
CA LYS A 374 4.26 16.91 -3.28
C LYS A 374 2.87 16.76 -2.64
N LYS A 375 2.79 16.70 -1.31
CA LYS A 375 1.56 16.45 -0.55
C LYS A 375 1.01 17.73 0.06
N ASP A 376 1.88 18.51 0.72
CA ASP A 376 1.51 19.72 1.46
C ASP A 376 2.58 20.81 1.33
N CYS A 377 2.15 22.07 1.44
CA CYS A 377 3.02 23.26 1.41
C CYS A 377 3.65 23.57 2.77
N TRP A 378 4.46 22.62 3.24
CA TRP A 378 5.22 22.71 4.48
C TRP A 378 6.68 22.29 4.30
N LEU A 379 7.51 22.55 5.31
CA LEU A 379 8.90 22.08 5.35
C LEU A 379 8.95 20.56 5.21
N ARG A 380 9.92 20.07 4.43
CA ARG A 380 10.14 18.63 4.26
C ARG A 380 10.65 18.00 5.56
N VAL A 381 9.88 17.06 6.10
CA VAL A 381 10.16 16.38 7.39
C VAL A 381 11.16 15.22 7.25
N ASP A 382 11.28 14.65 6.06
CA ASP A 382 12.12 13.45 5.81
C ASP A 382 13.63 13.71 5.84
N ASN A 383 14.06 14.97 5.97
CA ASN A 383 15.47 15.36 5.96
C ASN A 383 15.80 16.16 7.23
N HIS A 384 17.10 16.38 7.51
CA HIS A 384 17.56 17.21 8.64
C HIS A 384 17.10 18.68 8.57
N PHE A 385 16.42 19.07 7.49
CA PHE A 385 15.86 20.41 7.31
C PHE A 385 14.81 20.79 8.36
N ILE A 386 14.09 19.82 8.94
CA ILE A 386 13.11 20.08 10.01
C ILE A 386 13.74 20.70 11.27
N TRP A 387 15.05 20.46 11.50
CA TRP A 387 15.79 21.06 12.61
C TRP A 387 15.93 22.58 12.51
N SER A 388 15.77 23.14 11.31
CA SER A 388 15.71 24.60 11.12
C SER A 388 14.54 25.24 11.86
N PHE A 389 13.43 24.51 12.02
CA PHE A 389 12.29 24.95 12.82
C PHE A 389 12.42 24.50 14.28
N ILE A 390 12.70 23.21 14.51
CA ILE A 390 12.72 22.63 15.87
C ILE A 390 13.81 23.26 16.74
N GLY A 391 15.02 23.48 16.20
CA GLY A 391 16.16 24.02 16.96
C GLY A 391 15.87 25.39 17.59
N PRO A 392 15.48 26.41 16.81
CA PRO A 392 15.11 27.72 17.34
C PRO A 392 13.95 27.67 18.34
N VAL A 393 12.93 26.84 18.10
CA VAL A 393 11.79 26.68 19.01
C VAL A 393 12.24 26.08 20.35
N SER A 394 13.08 25.03 20.33
CA SER A 394 13.63 24.44 21.55
C SER A 394 14.49 25.43 22.34
N PHE A 395 15.30 26.24 21.66
CA PHE A 395 16.11 27.29 22.30
C PHE A 395 15.25 28.37 22.98
N VAL A 396 14.08 28.69 22.41
CA VAL A 396 13.16 29.68 22.99
C VAL A 396 12.39 29.14 24.20
N ILE A 397 12.11 27.83 24.22
CA ILE A 397 11.35 27.18 25.31
C ILE A 397 12.23 26.92 26.55
N LEU A 398 13.51 26.64 26.34
CA LEU A 398 14.53 26.45 27.39
C LEU A 398 14.92 27.79 28.02
#